data_AF-A0A1W6BBA1-F1
#
_entry.id   AF-A0A1W6BBA1-F1
#
_cell.length_a   1.000
_cell.length_b   1.000
_cell.length_c   1.000
_cell.angle_alpha   90.00
_cell.angle_beta   90.00
_cell.angle_gamma   90.00
#
_symmetry.space_group_name_H-M   'P 1'
#
loop_
_entity.id
_entity.type
_entity.pdbx_description
1 polymer ?
#
loop_
_entity_poly.entity_id
_entity_poly.type
_entity_poly.pdbx_seq_one_letter_code
_entity_poly.pdbx_strand_id
1 'polypeptide(L)'
;MTLLLIAATAAVSLMMLMAWLPEFRAKGALLRRWSKGGGEPRCSKAVQSVVEAFIQGFSDIHNLTVTETARIREMKSRPGMMPVTLLLHPQLVRREKGRFARGRNLTAVFVSTGVSALIMPPLAGMAMHNMSLWLLPFLNTAVFFAGLQLLRYAYSDLGLMNVLVTGKAD
;
A
#
# COMPACT_ATOMS: atom_id res chain seq x y z
N MET A 1 16.37 -26.91 -7.99
CA MET A 1 15.40 -25.95 -8.59
C MET A 1 14.15 -25.79 -7.73
N THR A 2 13.46 -26.88 -7.37
CA THR A 2 12.23 -26.86 -6.53
C THR A 2 12.39 -26.15 -5.19
N LEU A 3 13.46 -26.43 -4.43
CA LEU A 3 13.74 -25.76 -3.15
C LEU A 3 13.92 -24.24 -3.31
N LEU A 4 14.55 -23.80 -4.39
CA LEU A 4 14.78 -22.39 -4.68
C LEU A 4 13.45 -21.68 -4.98
N LEU A 5 12.57 -22.31 -5.75
CA LEU A 5 11.24 -21.77 -6.04
C LEU A 5 10.37 -21.70 -4.77
N ILE A 6 10.43 -22.72 -3.91
CA ILE A 6 9.73 -22.72 -2.62
C ILE A 6 10.23 -21.58 -1.73
N ALA A 7 11.55 -21.44 -1.59
CA ALA A 7 12.16 -20.38 -0.78
C ALA A 7 11.83 -18.99 -1.33
N ALA A 8 11.86 -18.81 -2.65
CA ALA A 8 11.48 -17.56 -3.30
C ALA A 8 10.02 -17.21 -3.05
N THR A 9 9.09 -18.16 -3.22
CA THR A 9 7.67 -17.95 -2.90
C THR A 9 7.49 -17.55 -1.45
N ALA A 10 8.09 -18.28 -0.51
CA ALA A 10 7.97 -17.99 0.92
C ALA A 10 8.50 -16.58 1.26
N ALA A 11 9.67 -16.21 0.72
CA ALA A 11 10.26 -14.89 0.94
C ALA A 11 9.35 -13.76 0.40
N VAL A 12 8.85 -13.91 -0.82
CA VAL A 12 7.97 -12.92 -1.46
C VAL A 12 6.62 -12.84 -0.72
N SER A 13 6.07 -13.97 -0.28
CA SER A 13 4.86 -14.02 0.55
C SER A 13 5.01 -13.30 1.88
N LEU A 14 6.09 -13.58 2.62
CA LEU A 14 6.36 -12.93 3.90
C LEU A 14 6.56 -11.42 3.74
N MET A 15 7.31 -11.02 2.71
CA MET A 15 7.54 -9.61 2.44
C MET A 15 6.24 -8.88 2.06
N MET A 16 5.38 -9.50 1.26
CA MET A 16 4.08 -8.92 0.89
C MET A 16 3.13 -8.86 2.08
N LEU A 17 3.09 -9.90 2.92
CA LEU A 17 2.30 -9.92 4.13
C LEU A 17 2.71 -8.78 5.08
N MET A 18 4.01 -8.57 5.26
CA MET A 18 4.53 -7.46 6.05
C MET A 18 4.18 -6.09 5.45
N ALA A 19 4.21 -5.97 4.12
CA ALA A 19 3.80 -4.74 3.44
C ALA A 19 2.31 -4.42 3.68
N TRP A 20 1.44 -5.44 3.72
CA TRP A 20 0.00 -5.30 3.92
C TRP A 20 -0.45 -5.27 5.39
N LEU A 21 0.43 -5.57 6.35
CA LEU A 21 0.10 -5.63 7.78
C LEU A 21 -0.63 -4.36 8.31
N PRO A 22 -0.26 -3.12 7.92
CA PRO A 22 -0.99 -1.92 8.34
C PRO A 22 -2.47 -1.92 7.94
N GLU A 23 -2.83 -2.53 6.81
CA GLU A 23 -4.21 -2.59 6.34
C GLU A 23 -5.08 -3.53 7.19
N PHE A 24 -4.50 -4.62 7.68
CA PHE A 24 -5.22 -5.61 8.48
C PHE A 24 -5.44 -5.17 9.94
N ARG A 25 -4.72 -4.14 10.41
CA ARG A 25 -4.95 -3.58 11.74
C ARG A 25 -6.30 -2.88 11.78
N ALA A 26 -7.00 -2.99 12.92
CA ALA A 26 -8.36 -2.44 13.09
C ALA A 26 -8.49 -0.95 12.68
N LYS A 27 -7.48 -0.12 13.02
CA LYS A 27 -7.46 1.30 12.63
C LYS A 27 -7.29 1.49 11.12
N GLY A 28 -6.48 0.65 10.47
CA GLY A 28 -6.24 0.73 9.02
C GLY A 28 -7.44 0.29 8.19
N ALA A 29 -8.07 -0.81 8.59
CA ALA A 29 -9.33 -1.27 8.00
C ALA A 29 -10.44 -0.22 8.15
N LEU A 30 -10.49 0.47 9.29
CA LEU A 30 -11.44 1.56 9.54
C LEU A 30 -11.19 2.75 8.60
N LEU A 31 -9.94 3.17 8.40
CA LEU A 31 -9.62 4.26 7.46
C LEU A 31 -10.04 3.92 6.02
N ARG A 32 -9.77 2.70 5.57
CA ARG A 32 -10.15 2.25 4.22
C ARG A 32 -11.66 2.12 4.05
N ARG A 33 -12.39 1.65 5.07
CA ARG A 33 -13.86 1.63 5.07
C ARG A 33 -14.45 3.05 5.05
N TRP A 34 -13.90 3.96 5.83
CA TRP A 34 -14.33 5.36 5.87
C TRP A 34 -14.17 6.04 4.51
N SER A 35 -13.03 5.85 3.84
CA SER A 35 -12.77 6.42 2.51
C SER A 35 -13.70 5.85 1.43
N LYS A 36 -13.92 4.52 1.40
CA LYS A 36 -14.81 3.88 0.41
C LYS A 36 -16.29 4.15 0.66
N GLY A 37 -16.71 4.32 1.90
CA GLY A 37 -18.11 4.55 2.28
C GLY A 37 -18.63 5.96 2.04
N GLY A 38 -17.92 6.79 1.27
CA GLY A 38 -18.36 8.15 0.91
C GLY A 38 -18.55 9.12 2.09
N GLY A 39 -18.11 8.75 3.30
CA GLY A 39 -18.36 9.54 4.50
C GLY A 39 -19.81 9.51 5.02
N GLU A 40 -20.65 8.52 4.65
CA GLU A 40 -22.03 8.41 5.14
C GLU A 40 -22.14 8.34 6.69
N PRO A 41 -23.25 8.82 7.28
CA PRO A 41 -23.27 9.95 8.23
C PRO A 41 -22.87 9.63 9.68
N ARG A 42 -22.15 8.53 9.92
CA ARG A 42 -21.60 8.19 11.24
C ARG A 42 -20.13 8.57 11.33
N CYS A 43 -19.83 9.84 11.06
CA CYS A 43 -18.56 10.48 11.45
C CYS A 43 -18.54 10.63 12.98
N SER A 44 -18.49 9.52 13.72
CA SER A 44 -18.28 9.58 15.16
C SER A 44 -16.95 10.27 15.42
N LYS A 45 -16.85 11.04 16.51
CA LYS A 45 -15.59 11.69 16.91
C LYS A 45 -14.41 10.72 16.93
N ALA A 46 -14.67 9.43 17.20
CA ALA A 46 -13.69 8.35 17.17
C ALA A 46 -13.15 8.04 15.77
N VAL A 47 -13.97 8.05 14.71
CA VAL A 47 -13.47 7.86 13.33
C VAL A 47 -12.63 9.06 12.91
N GLN A 48 -13.11 10.28 13.20
CA GLN A 48 -12.38 11.49 12.87
C GLN A 48 -11.04 11.57 13.58
N SER A 49 -10.94 11.16 14.84
CA SER A 49 -9.67 11.12 15.58
C SER A 49 -8.70 10.09 15.02
N VAL A 50 -9.18 8.93 14.54
CA VAL A 50 -8.34 7.94 13.87
C VAL A 50 -7.80 8.48 12.54
N VAL A 51 -8.66 9.07 11.71
CA VAL A 51 -8.25 9.69 10.44
C VAL A 51 -7.21 10.79 10.70
N GLU A 52 -7.47 11.65 11.69
CA GLU A 52 -6.55 12.72 12.07
C GLU A 52 -5.19 12.17 12.53
N ALA A 53 -5.18 11.10 13.32
CA ALA A 53 -3.94 10.45 13.74
C ALA A 53 -3.12 9.89 12.57
N PHE A 54 -3.77 9.37 11.53
CA PHE A 54 -3.06 8.93 10.31
C PHE A 54 -2.47 10.10 9.51
N ILE A 55 -3.23 11.20 9.37
CA ILE A 55 -2.73 12.42 8.70
C ILE A 55 -1.54 12.99 9.47
N GLN A 56 -1.66 13.09 10.80
CA GLN A 56 -0.59 13.61 11.63
C GLN A 56 0.63 12.69 11.59
N GLY A 57 0.46 11.37 11.72
CA GLY A 57 1.56 10.42 11.64
C GLY A 57 2.29 10.47 10.29
N PHE A 58 1.56 10.59 9.17
CA PHE A 58 2.17 10.81 7.86
C PHE A 58 2.93 12.14 7.78
N SER A 59 2.35 13.20 8.35
CA SER A 59 2.94 14.53 8.38
C SER A 59 4.25 14.55 9.17
N ASP A 60 4.26 13.89 10.33
CA ASP A 60 5.43 13.80 11.20
C ASP A 60 6.57 13.02 10.52
N ILE A 61 6.25 11.87 9.90
CA ILE A 61 7.26 11.04 9.21
C ILE A 61 7.93 11.79 8.06
N HIS A 62 7.19 12.67 7.37
CA HIS A 62 7.68 13.41 6.21
C HIS A 62 7.99 14.89 6.49
N ASN A 63 7.96 15.30 7.76
CA ASN A 63 8.18 16.68 8.22
C ASN A 63 7.37 17.70 7.42
N LEU A 64 6.06 17.45 7.23
CA LEU A 64 5.19 18.37 6.51
C LEU A 64 4.99 19.67 7.28
N THR A 65 4.94 20.78 6.54
CA THR A 65 4.60 22.09 7.10
C THR A 65 3.13 22.12 7.51
N VAL A 66 2.78 23.01 8.44
CA VAL A 66 1.39 23.20 8.89
C VAL A 66 0.43 23.42 7.72
N THR A 67 0.87 24.17 6.70
CA THR A 67 0.10 24.43 5.48
C THR A 67 -0.10 23.18 4.62
N GLU A 68 0.90 22.31 4.50
CA GLU A 68 0.79 21.06 3.73
C GLU A 68 -0.13 20.07 4.46
N THR A 69 0.03 19.95 5.77
CA THR A 69 -0.85 19.12 6.62
C THR A 69 -2.30 19.60 6.56
N ALA A 70 -2.54 20.91 6.53
CA ALA A 70 -3.87 21.48 6.40
C ALA A 70 -4.54 21.08 5.07
N ARG A 71 -3.81 21.11 3.95
CA ARG A 71 -4.35 20.68 2.64
C ARG A 71 -4.73 19.20 2.62
N ILE A 72 -3.95 18.34 3.27
CA ILE A 72 -4.31 16.91 3.41
C ILE A 72 -5.58 16.78 4.29
N ARG A 73 -5.68 17.58 5.36
CA ARG A 73 -6.86 17.59 6.23
C ARG A 73 -8.13 18.05 5.52
N GLU A 74 -8.04 19.00 4.60
CA GLU A 74 -9.18 19.48 3.79
C GLU A 74 -9.81 18.36 2.95
N MET A 75 -9.03 17.34 2.55
CA MET A 75 -9.54 16.18 1.82
C MET A 75 -10.53 15.33 2.61
N LYS A 76 -10.63 15.50 3.93
CA LYS A 76 -11.67 14.85 4.74
C LYS A 76 -13.09 15.20 4.26
N SER A 77 -13.27 16.33 3.56
CA SER A 77 -14.50 16.71 2.88
C SER A 77 -14.84 15.83 1.67
N ARG A 78 -13.86 15.12 1.11
CA ARG A 78 -14.00 14.19 -0.03
C ARG A 78 -13.32 12.85 0.29
N PRO A 79 -13.87 12.04 1.20
CA PRO A 79 -13.23 10.80 1.69
C PRO A 79 -12.83 9.81 0.60
N GLY A 80 -13.60 9.74 -0.50
CA GLY A 80 -13.31 8.86 -1.64
C GLY A 80 -12.07 9.25 -2.45
N MET A 81 -11.57 10.48 -2.28
CA MET A 81 -10.32 10.94 -2.88
C MET A 81 -9.14 10.89 -1.92
N MET A 82 -9.32 10.49 -0.66
CA MET A 82 -8.24 10.49 0.33
C MET A 82 -7.11 9.53 -0.10
N PRO A 83 -5.82 9.91 0.00
CA PRO A 83 -4.65 9.07 -0.28
C PRO A 83 -4.42 8.00 0.80
N VAL A 84 -5.40 7.13 1.02
CA VAL A 84 -5.42 6.20 2.15
C VAL A 84 -4.20 5.29 2.16
N THR A 85 -3.71 4.86 1.01
CA THR A 85 -2.58 3.93 0.94
C THR A 85 -1.31 4.59 1.43
N LEU A 86 -1.04 5.84 1.07
CA LEU A 86 0.12 6.54 1.62
C LEU A 86 -0.02 6.88 3.10
N LEU A 87 -1.23 7.19 3.56
CA LEU A 87 -1.48 7.40 4.99
C LEU A 87 -1.30 6.13 5.82
N LEU A 88 -1.66 4.96 5.28
CA LEU A 88 -1.44 3.66 5.91
C LEU A 88 0.01 3.20 5.83
N HIS A 89 0.71 3.59 4.76
CA HIS A 89 2.06 3.15 4.45
C HIS A 89 2.99 4.33 4.12
N PRO A 90 3.24 5.24 5.09
CA PRO A 90 4.10 6.41 4.88
C PRO A 90 5.50 6.02 4.36
N GLN A 91 6.02 4.88 4.83
CA GLN A 91 7.32 4.34 4.44
C GLN A 91 7.44 3.92 2.96
N LEU A 92 6.33 3.85 2.20
CA LEU A 92 6.39 3.54 0.76
C LEU A 92 7.01 4.69 -0.03
N VAL A 93 6.93 5.92 0.47
CA VAL A 93 7.42 7.10 -0.22
C VAL A 93 8.52 7.77 0.59
N ARG A 94 9.30 8.59 -0.11
CA ARG A 94 10.29 9.49 0.50
C ARG A 94 10.02 10.89 0.00
N ARG A 95 10.34 11.89 0.81
CA ARG A 95 10.21 13.29 0.42
C ARG A 95 11.55 13.81 -0.08
N GLU A 96 11.57 14.33 -1.30
CA GLU A 96 12.75 14.87 -1.97
C GLU A 96 12.41 16.23 -2.57
N LYS A 97 13.13 17.29 -2.16
CA LYS A 97 12.96 18.66 -2.69
C LYS A 97 11.50 19.15 -2.66
N GLY A 98 10.76 18.79 -1.61
CA GLY A 98 9.36 19.20 -1.43
C GLY A 98 8.32 18.33 -2.17
N ARG A 99 8.73 17.27 -2.89
CA ARG A 99 7.85 16.30 -3.55
C ARG A 99 8.00 14.91 -2.95
N PHE A 100 6.99 14.08 -3.10
CA PHE A 100 7.07 12.65 -2.80
C PHE A 100 7.57 11.88 -4.01
N ALA A 101 8.53 10.99 -3.76
CA ALA A 101 9.07 10.06 -4.73
C ALA A 101 9.01 8.63 -4.18
N ARG A 102 9.21 7.65 -5.05
CA ARG A 102 9.26 6.23 -4.68
C ARG A 102 10.34 5.99 -3.62
N GLY A 103 9.93 5.46 -2.47
CA GLY A 103 10.83 5.05 -1.40
C GLY A 103 11.42 3.65 -1.63
N ARG A 104 12.34 3.25 -0.74
CA ARG A 104 12.95 1.91 -0.76
C ARG A 104 11.90 0.81 -0.60
N ASN A 105 10.89 1.02 0.24
CA ASN A 105 9.88 -0.01 0.50
C ASN A 105 8.94 -0.19 -0.70
N LEU A 106 8.54 0.89 -1.39
CA LEU A 106 7.76 0.76 -2.62
C LEU A 106 8.59 0.12 -3.75
N THR A 107 9.90 0.36 -3.78
CA THR A 107 10.81 -0.36 -4.68
C THR A 107 10.86 -1.85 -4.35
N ALA A 108 10.89 -2.23 -3.07
CA ALA A 108 10.85 -3.63 -2.65
C ALA A 108 9.52 -4.32 -3.04
N VAL A 109 8.37 -3.65 -2.86
CA VAL A 109 7.07 -4.15 -3.34
C VAL A 109 7.08 -4.34 -4.86
N PHE A 110 7.65 -3.40 -5.60
CA PHE A 110 7.77 -3.49 -7.06
C PHE A 110 8.60 -4.71 -7.48
N VAL A 111 9.80 -4.84 -6.90
CA VAL A 111 10.71 -5.96 -7.20
C VAL A 111 10.06 -7.30 -6.85
N SER A 112 9.44 -7.43 -5.68
CA SER A 112 8.81 -8.69 -5.28
C SER A 112 7.57 -9.03 -6.10
N THR A 113 6.81 -8.04 -6.56
CA THR A 113 5.74 -8.27 -7.55
C THR A 113 6.32 -8.83 -8.85
N GLY A 114 7.44 -8.26 -9.32
CA GLY A 114 8.16 -8.77 -10.49
C GLY A 114 8.71 -10.19 -10.30
N VAL A 115 9.35 -10.47 -9.16
CA VAL A 115 9.84 -11.82 -8.82
C VAL A 115 8.69 -12.82 -8.77
N SER A 116 7.55 -12.44 -8.18
CA SER A 116 6.35 -13.27 -8.15
C SER A 116 5.85 -13.63 -9.55
N ALA A 117 5.87 -12.67 -10.48
CA ALA A 117 5.52 -12.93 -11.88
C ALA A 117 6.50 -13.91 -12.56
N LEU A 118 7.80 -13.79 -12.27
CA LEU A 118 8.84 -14.64 -12.86
C LEU A 118 8.79 -16.08 -12.34
N ILE A 119 8.49 -16.29 -11.06
CA ILE A 119 8.42 -17.65 -10.47
C ILE A 119 7.09 -18.36 -10.77
N MET A 120 6.07 -17.65 -11.23
CA MET A 120 4.73 -18.19 -11.48
C MET A 120 4.72 -19.32 -12.54
N PRO A 121 5.28 -19.16 -13.76
CA PRO A 121 5.27 -20.22 -14.77
C PRO A 121 5.95 -21.53 -14.32
N PRO A 122 7.17 -21.53 -13.74
CA PRO A 122 7.78 -22.78 -13.30
C PRO A 122 7.06 -23.41 -12.10
N LEU A 123 6.47 -22.62 -11.19
CA LEU A 123 5.64 -23.15 -10.09
C LEU A 123 4.40 -23.89 -10.62
N ALA A 124 3.70 -23.28 -11.58
CA ALA A 124 2.54 -23.89 -12.20
C ALA A 124 2.92 -25.19 -12.93
N GLY A 125 4.01 -25.19 -13.70
CA GLY A 125 4.52 -26.38 -14.37
C GLY A 125 4.84 -27.53 -13.40
N MET A 126 5.50 -27.24 -12.28
CA MET A 126 5.78 -28.27 -11.27
C MET A 126 4.51 -28.81 -10.60
N ALA A 127 3.53 -27.95 -10.32
CA ALA A 127 2.28 -28.33 -9.67
C ALA A 127 1.41 -29.24 -10.55
N MET A 128 1.47 -29.10 -11.88
CA MET A 128 0.78 -30.02 -12.81
C MET A 128 1.23 -31.47 -12.64
N HIS A 129 2.48 -31.71 -12.24
CA HIS A 129 3.03 -33.05 -12.04
C HIS A 129 2.89 -33.56 -10.61
N ASN A 130 2.66 -32.68 -9.62
CA ASN A 130 2.59 -33.04 -8.20
C ASN A 130 1.48 -32.26 -7.48
N MET A 131 0.40 -32.98 -7.15
CA MET A 131 -0.79 -32.37 -6.54
C MET A 131 -0.48 -31.62 -5.23
N SER A 132 0.48 -32.11 -4.44
CA SER A 132 0.90 -31.49 -3.18
C SER A 132 1.53 -30.10 -3.33
N LEU A 133 1.99 -29.73 -4.53
CA LEU A 133 2.66 -28.46 -4.79
C LEU A 133 1.71 -27.33 -5.20
N TRP A 134 0.42 -27.59 -5.42
CA TRP A 134 -0.56 -26.59 -5.87
C TRP A 134 -0.73 -25.40 -4.93
N LEU A 135 -0.45 -25.57 -3.63
CA LEU A 135 -0.49 -24.47 -2.67
C LEU A 135 0.47 -23.33 -3.07
N LEU A 136 1.63 -23.66 -3.66
CA LEU A 136 2.65 -22.68 -4.03
C LEU A 136 2.21 -21.72 -5.14
N PRO A 137 1.71 -22.17 -6.32
CA PRO A 137 1.20 -21.25 -7.33
C PRO A 137 -0.04 -20.48 -6.85
N PHE A 138 -0.92 -21.05 -6.02
CA PHE A 138 -2.03 -20.29 -5.44
C PHE A 138 -1.54 -19.16 -4.54
N LEU A 139 -0.62 -19.46 -3.62
CA LEU A 139 -0.02 -18.46 -2.74
C LEU A 139 0.72 -17.38 -3.56
N ASN A 140 1.49 -17.79 -4.56
CA ASN A 140 2.20 -16.85 -5.43
C ASN A 140 1.24 -15.94 -6.21
N THR A 141 0.12 -16.48 -6.71
CA THR A 141 -0.94 -15.68 -7.37
C THR A 141 -1.50 -14.62 -6.43
N ALA A 142 -1.85 -15.01 -5.21
CA ALA A 142 -2.39 -14.08 -4.21
C ALA A 142 -1.39 -12.95 -3.90
N VAL A 143 -0.11 -13.29 -3.75
CA VAL A 143 0.96 -12.32 -3.50
C VAL A 143 1.17 -11.38 -4.68
N PHE A 144 1.16 -11.89 -5.91
CA PHE A 144 1.26 -11.08 -7.11
C PHE A 144 0.15 -10.03 -7.17
N PHE A 145 -1.10 -10.44 -6.98
CA PHE A 145 -2.24 -9.52 -6.99
C PHE A 145 -2.20 -8.51 -5.84
N ALA A 146 -1.83 -8.94 -4.64
CA ALA A 146 -1.66 -8.05 -3.50
C ALA A 146 -0.58 -7.00 -3.77
N GLY A 147 0.55 -7.39 -4.37
CA GLY A 147 1.61 -6.48 -4.79
C GLY A 147 1.15 -5.49 -5.84
N LEU A 148 0.52 -5.99 -6.90
CA LEU A 148 0.02 -5.16 -8.00
C LEU A 148 -1.02 -4.13 -7.52
N GLN A 149 -1.94 -4.53 -6.64
CA GLN A 149 -2.92 -3.61 -6.05
C GLN A 149 -2.24 -2.53 -5.20
N LEU A 150 -1.29 -2.92 -4.35
CA LEU A 150 -0.58 -1.96 -3.50
C LEU A 150 0.24 -0.96 -4.34
N LEU A 151 0.90 -1.42 -5.40
CA LEU A 151 1.60 -0.55 -6.34
C LEU A 151 0.64 0.43 -7.01
N ARG A 152 -0.48 -0.07 -7.55
CA ARG A 152 -1.47 0.75 -8.25
C ARG A 152 -2.01 1.85 -7.34
N TYR A 153 -2.37 1.50 -6.10
CA TYR A 153 -2.88 2.49 -5.15
C TYR A 153 -1.80 3.45 -4.68
N ALA A 154 -0.57 2.98 -4.41
CA ALA A 154 0.53 3.84 -4.00
C ALA A 154 0.90 4.86 -5.08
N TYR A 155 0.94 4.49 -6.36
CA TYR A 155 1.23 5.43 -7.44
C TYR A 155 0.09 6.45 -7.65
N SER A 156 -1.16 6.02 -7.53
CA SER A 156 -2.31 6.93 -7.57
C SER A 156 -2.26 7.97 -6.46
N ASP A 157 -1.99 7.51 -5.23
CA ASP A 157 -1.91 8.39 -4.06
C ASP A 157 -0.68 9.30 -4.11
N LEU A 158 0.44 8.82 -4.67
CA LEU A 158 1.66 9.62 -4.86
C LEU A 158 1.39 10.85 -5.74
N GLY A 159 0.77 10.63 -6.91
CA GLY A 159 0.42 11.72 -7.82
C GLY A 159 -0.50 12.73 -7.15
N LEU A 160 -1.50 12.25 -6.42
CA LEU A 160 -2.42 13.10 -5.67
C LEU A 160 -1.72 13.89 -4.56
N MET A 161 -0.79 13.28 -3.82
CA MET A 161 -0.01 13.98 -2.79
C MET A 161 0.88 15.05 -3.34
N ASN A 162 1.49 14.81 -4.50
CA ASN A 162 2.29 15.84 -5.16
C ASN A 162 1.42 17.01 -5.65
N VAL A 163 0.22 16.74 -6.17
CA VAL A 163 -0.75 17.80 -6.52
C VAL A 163 -1.13 18.63 -5.30
N LEU A 164 -1.45 18.01 -4.16
CA LEU A 164 -1.86 18.75 -2.96
C LEU A 164 -0.73 19.57 -2.34
N VAL A 165 0.45 18.97 -2.25
CA VAL A 165 1.59 19.60 -1.57
C VAL A 165 2.23 20.66 -2.45
N THR A 166 2.37 20.40 -3.75
CA THR A 166 3.10 21.31 -4.67
C THR A 166 2.22 22.12 -5.61
N GLY A 167 0.91 21.81 -5.70
CA GLY A 167 0.00 22.45 -6.65
C GLY A 167 0.23 22.05 -8.11
N LYS A 168 1.11 21.08 -8.37
CA LYS A 168 1.46 20.59 -9.71
C LYS A 168 1.22 19.09 -9.78
N ALA A 169 0.56 18.64 -10.85
CA ALA A 169 0.60 17.24 -11.23
C ALA A 169 2.01 16.91 -11.72
N ASP A 170 2.52 15.74 -11.34
CA ASP A 170 3.74 15.19 -11.96
C ASP A 170 3.49 14.79 -13.41
#